data_AF-A0A944D485-F1
#
_entry.id   AF-A0A944D485-F1
#
_cell.length_a   1.000
_cell.length_b   1.000
_cell.length_c   1.000
_cell.angle_alpha   90.00
_cell.angle_beta   90.00
_cell.angle_gamma   90.00
#
_symmetry.space_group_name_H-M   'P 1'
#
loop_
_entity.id
_entity.type
_entity.pdbx_description
1 polymer ?
#
loop_
_entity_poly.entity_id
_entity_poly.type
_entity_poly.pdbx_seq_one_letter_code
_entity_poly.pdbx_strand_id
1 'polypeptide(L)'
;MQRSGFTLLELLLSVAMIAILTSMVIPFSRSYYTKNGLSLATDSTVQAIRQAEHYARAQINDTQWGVYVTTGRIVVFSGNTYATRVEVEDITFEISNTITISGTSEFVFEKLTALPTTTGTLTLTDVDGKVANIQLSSRGMVSIQ
;
A
#
# COMPACT_ATOMS: atom_id res chain seq x y z
N MET A 1 35.24 -30.30 -39.66
CA MET A 1 34.35 -29.55 -38.74
C MET A 1 33.54 -28.57 -39.57
N GLN A 2 32.28 -28.88 -39.92
CA GLN A 2 31.41 -27.94 -40.63
C GLN A 2 30.82 -26.96 -39.61
N ARG A 3 31.06 -25.67 -39.81
CA ARG A 3 30.42 -24.60 -39.06
C ARG A 3 29.02 -24.41 -39.63
N SER A 4 28.01 -24.97 -38.97
CA SER A 4 26.61 -24.71 -39.28
C SER A 4 26.29 -23.27 -38.89
N GLY A 5 26.19 -22.37 -39.87
CA GLY A 5 25.73 -21.00 -39.67
C GLY A 5 24.21 -20.91 -39.82
N PHE A 6 23.59 -19.99 -39.09
CA PHE A 6 22.16 -19.68 -39.24
C PHE A 6 21.87 -19.14 -40.63
N THR A 7 20.74 -19.55 -41.21
CA THR A 7 20.27 -19.00 -42.48
C THR A 7 19.71 -17.59 -42.29
N LEU A 8 19.79 -16.74 -43.32
CA LEU A 8 19.19 -15.39 -43.27
C LEU A 8 17.68 -15.44 -42.96
N LEU A 9 17.00 -16.49 -43.45
CA LEU A 9 15.59 -16.73 -43.22
C LEU A 9 15.31 -17.10 -41.75
N GLU A 10 16.14 -17.94 -41.13
CA GLU A 10 16.06 -18.23 -39.69
C GLU A 10 16.26 -16.98 -38.83
N LEU A 11 17.20 -16.10 -39.21
CA LEU A 11 17.45 -14.87 -38.49
C LEU A 11 16.21 -13.95 -38.54
N LEU A 12 15.63 -13.78 -39.72
CA LEU A 12 14.40 -13.00 -39.92
C LEU A 12 13.21 -13.59 -39.15
N LEU A 13 13.04 -14.91 -39.19
CA LEU A 13 11.97 -15.61 -38.48
C LEU A 13 12.13 -15.43 -36.95
N SER A 14 13.37 -15.53 -36.45
CA SER A 14 13.68 -15.39 -35.03
C SER A 14 13.41 -13.98 -34.53
N VAL A 15 13.82 -12.94 -35.28
CA VAL A 15 13.53 -11.53 -34.95
C VAL A 15 12.03 -11.24 -35.00
N ALA A 16 11.31 -11.79 -35.98
CA ALA A 16 9.85 -11.65 -36.07
C ALA A 16 9.14 -12.30 -34.87
N MET A 17 9.57 -13.48 -34.43
CA MET A 17 9.03 -14.11 -33.22
C MET A 17 9.32 -13.27 -31.97
N ILE A 18 10.54 -12.77 -31.79
CA ILE A 18 10.90 -11.91 -30.65
C ILE A 18 10.03 -10.63 -30.63
N ALA A 19 9.79 -10.01 -31.78
CA ALA A 19 8.94 -8.82 -31.89
C ALA A 19 7.47 -9.10 -31.51
N ILE A 20 6.92 -10.23 -31.96
CA ILE A 20 5.57 -10.65 -31.59
C ILE A 20 5.47 -10.91 -30.08
N LEU A 21 6.43 -11.66 -29.53
CA LEU A 21 6.46 -11.99 -28.10
C LEU A 21 6.59 -10.73 -27.22
N THR A 22 7.50 -9.82 -27.57
CA THR A 22 7.69 -8.57 -26.81
C THR A 22 6.48 -7.64 -26.87
N SER A 23 5.76 -7.60 -27.99
CA SER A 23 4.53 -6.81 -28.12
C SER A 23 3.41 -7.26 -27.15
N MET A 24 3.36 -8.55 -26.82
CA MET A 24 2.35 -9.12 -25.92
C MET A 24 2.71 -8.94 -24.43
N VAL A 25 3.99 -8.88 -24.09
CA VAL A 25 4.46 -8.82 -22.69
C VAL A 25 4.22 -7.43 -22.07
N ILE A 26 4.37 -6.35 -22.85
CA ILE A 26 4.25 -4.97 -22.36
C ILE A 26 2.86 -4.66 -21.77
N PRO A 27 1.73 -4.87 -22.47
CA PRO A 27 0.41 -4.53 -21.92
C PRO A 27 0.01 -5.40 -20.72
N PHE A 28 0.51 -6.63 -20.63
CA PHE A 28 0.15 -7.56 -19.55
C PHE A 28 0.75 -7.13 -18.19
N SER A 29 1.96 -6.56 -18.21
CA SER A 29 2.62 -6.04 -17.00
C SER A 29 1.82 -4.92 -16.33
N ARG A 30 1.31 -3.95 -17.09
CA ARG A 30 0.57 -2.80 -16.53
C ARG A 30 -0.74 -3.20 -15.85
N SER A 31 -1.51 -4.13 -16.42
CA SER A 31 -2.78 -4.58 -15.82
C SER A 31 -2.59 -5.33 -14.50
N TYR A 32 -1.42 -5.92 -14.25
CA TYR A 32 -1.14 -6.64 -13.00
C TYR A 32 -0.75 -5.69 -11.87
N TYR A 33 -0.01 -4.62 -12.18
CA TYR A 33 0.35 -3.58 -11.21
C TYR A 33 -0.85 -2.73 -10.78
N THR A 34 -1.81 -2.46 -11.66
CA THR A 34 -2.98 -1.63 -11.32
C THR A 34 -4.06 -2.42 -10.58
N LYS A 35 -4.42 -3.62 -11.04
CA LYS A 35 -5.59 -4.35 -10.48
C LYS A 35 -5.46 -4.77 -9.02
N ASN A 36 -4.25 -4.93 -8.51
CA ASN A 36 -4.00 -5.31 -7.12
C ASN A 36 -3.65 -4.12 -6.21
N GLY A 37 -3.47 -2.92 -6.77
CA GLY A 37 -3.03 -1.75 -6.01
C GLY A 37 -3.99 -1.36 -4.89
N LEU A 38 -5.29 -1.32 -5.18
CA LEU A 38 -6.31 -0.98 -4.18
C LEU A 38 -6.44 -2.03 -3.07
N SER A 39 -6.43 -3.32 -3.42
CA SER A 39 -6.50 -4.40 -2.43
C SER A 39 -5.28 -4.39 -1.53
N LEU A 40 -4.07 -4.29 -2.12
CA LEU A 40 -2.83 -4.21 -1.38
C LEU A 40 -2.81 -2.99 -0.45
N ALA A 41 -3.19 -1.81 -0.95
CA ALA A 41 -3.27 -0.60 -0.12
C ALA A 41 -4.28 -0.76 1.03
N THR A 42 -5.42 -1.41 0.78
CA THR A 42 -6.43 -1.69 1.80
C THR A 42 -5.89 -2.62 2.88
N ASP A 43 -5.31 -3.75 2.48
CA ASP A 43 -4.75 -4.75 3.40
C ASP A 43 -3.57 -4.18 4.20
N SER A 44 -2.65 -3.47 3.55
CA SER A 44 -1.53 -2.79 4.20
C SER A 44 -2.01 -1.73 5.19
N THR A 45 -3.07 -1.00 4.87
CA THR A 45 -3.65 0.00 5.79
C THR A 45 -4.25 -0.68 7.03
N VAL A 46 -5.04 -1.74 6.85
CA VAL A 46 -5.62 -2.48 7.97
C VAL A 46 -4.52 -3.08 8.85
N GLN A 47 -3.46 -3.62 8.26
CA GLN A 47 -2.31 -4.14 8.99
C GLN A 47 -1.58 -3.05 9.75
N ALA A 48 -1.32 -1.90 9.13
CA ALA A 48 -0.70 -0.75 9.78
C ALA A 48 -1.52 -0.27 10.99
N ILE A 49 -2.85 -0.19 10.85
CA ILE A 49 -3.75 0.21 11.95
C ILE A 49 -3.63 -0.76 13.13
N ARG A 50 -3.66 -2.07 12.86
CA ARG A 50 -3.48 -3.10 13.90
C ARG A 50 -2.08 -3.06 14.52
N GLN A 51 -1.06 -2.74 13.73
CA GLN A 51 0.31 -2.61 14.21
C GLN A 51 0.44 -1.44 15.19
N ALA A 52 -0.12 -0.27 14.85
CA ALA A 52 -0.16 0.89 15.74
C ALA A 52 -0.95 0.60 17.03
N GLU A 53 -2.12 -0.05 16.93
CA GLU A 53 -2.90 -0.51 18.09
C GLU A 53 -2.05 -1.42 19.00
N HIS A 54 -1.32 -2.36 18.42
CA HIS A 54 -0.46 -3.27 19.16
C HIS A 54 0.69 -2.54 19.88
N TYR A 55 1.37 -1.60 19.22
CA TYR A 55 2.44 -0.82 19.83
C TYR A 55 1.95 0.11 20.94
N ALA A 56 0.79 0.74 20.76
CA ALA A 56 0.15 1.52 21.81
C ALA A 56 -0.19 0.66 23.04
N ARG A 57 -0.73 -0.55 22.83
CA ARG A 57 -1.05 -1.49 23.92
C ARG A 57 0.19 -2.00 24.64
N ALA A 58 1.26 -2.26 23.90
CA ALA A 58 2.54 -2.70 24.43
C ALA A 58 3.35 -1.55 25.07
N GLN A 59 2.85 -0.31 25.02
CA GLN A 59 3.52 0.89 25.52
C GLN A 59 4.94 1.06 24.99
N ILE A 60 5.15 0.72 23.71
CA ILE A 60 6.45 0.89 23.07
C ILE A 60 6.84 2.37 23.15
N ASN A 61 8.04 2.64 23.68
CA ASN A 61 8.60 3.99 23.89
C ASN A 61 7.75 4.92 24.77
N ASP A 62 6.85 4.36 25.60
CA ASP A 62 5.93 5.08 26.51
C ASP A 62 5.10 6.20 25.85
N THR A 63 4.81 6.06 24.55
CA THR A 63 4.10 7.06 23.76
C THR A 63 2.85 6.48 23.10
N GLN A 64 2.02 7.38 22.56
CA GLN A 64 0.92 7.01 21.67
C GLN A 64 1.48 6.55 20.33
N TRP A 65 0.75 5.67 19.66
CA TRP A 65 1.10 5.21 18.32
C TRP A 65 -0.07 5.44 17.39
N GLY A 66 0.23 5.75 16.14
CA GLY A 66 -0.77 6.05 15.14
C GLY A 66 -0.36 5.62 13.73
N VAL A 67 -1.30 5.80 12.82
CA VAL A 67 -1.12 5.58 11.39
C VAL A 67 -1.53 6.83 10.64
N TYR A 68 -0.68 7.25 9.71
CA TYR A 68 -0.99 8.28 8.74
C TYR A 68 -0.95 7.70 7.33
N VAL A 69 -2.03 7.90 6.57
CA VAL A 69 -2.16 7.41 5.20
C VAL A 69 -2.14 8.59 4.26
N THR A 70 -1.25 8.55 3.27
CA THR A 70 -1.14 9.55 2.23
C THR A 70 -0.92 8.89 0.88
N THR A 71 -1.00 9.65 -0.21
CA THR A 71 -0.73 9.10 -1.54
C THR A 71 0.69 8.57 -1.59
N GLY A 72 0.83 7.33 -2.04
CA GLY A 72 2.11 6.63 -2.18
C GLY A 72 2.60 5.90 -0.94
N ARG A 73 2.10 6.20 0.27
CA ARG A 73 2.60 5.54 1.48
C ARG A 73 1.66 5.56 2.68
N ILE A 74 1.87 4.58 3.55
CA ILE A 74 1.26 4.46 4.87
C ILE A 74 2.40 4.51 5.89
N VAL A 75 2.27 5.34 6.92
CA VAL A 75 3.28 5.49 7.96
C VAL A 75 2.69 5.13 9.31
N VAL A 76 3.22 4.09 9.95
CA VAL A 76 3.01 3.84 11.38
C VAL A 76 4.03 4.69 12.13
N PHE A 77 3.56 5.52 13.04
CA PHE A 77 4.40 6.50 13.74
C PHE A 77 4.17 6.48 15.24
N SER A 78 5.14 7.01 15.98
CA SER A 78 5.04 7.24 17.41
C SER A 78 4.87 8.74 17.71
N GLY A 79 4.00 9.07 18.65
CA GLY A 79 3.65 10.45 19.01
C GLY A 79 2.13 10.71 19.02
N ASN A 80 1.75 11.89 19.50
CA ASN A 80 0.35 12.27 19.66
C ASN A 80 -0.39 12.55 18.34
N THR A 81 0.34 12.99 17.32
CA THR A 81 -0.16 13.27 15.97
C THR A 81 0.95 12.99 14.96
N TYR A 82 0.62 12.81 13.68
CA TYR A 82 1.63 12.64 12.65
C TYR A 82 2.53 13.88 12.51
N ALA A 83 1.98 15.07 12.73
CA ALA A 83 2.72 16.33 12.62
C ALA A 83 3.78 16.49 13.72
N THR A 84 3.56 15.89 14.89
CA THR A 84 4.46 15.99 16.06
C THR A 84 5.15 14.66 16.37
N ARG A 85 5.24 13.77 15.38
CA ARG A 85 5.77 12.41 15.54
C ARG A 85 7.29 12.38 15.70
N VAL A 86 7.81 11.24 16.16
CA VAL A 86 9.24 10.96 16.20
C VAL A 86 9.66 10.24 14.91
N GLU A 87 10.15 10.99 13.91
CA GLU A 87 10.35 10.46 12.54
C GLU A 87 11.32 9.26 12.45
N VAL A 88 12.27 9.13 13.38
CA VAL A 88 13.21 7.98 13.37
C VAL A 88 12.53 6.65 13.72
N GLU A 89 11.33 6.70 14.31
CA GLU A 89 10.53 5.53 14.68
C GLU A 89 9.47 5.18 13.61
N ASP A 90 9.42 5.95 12.51
CA ASP A 90 8.46 5.73 11.44
C ASP A 90 8.69 4.38 10.75
N ILE A 91 7.62 3.60 10.63
CA ILE A 91 7.58 2.39 9.81
C ILE A 91 6.71 2.68 8.60
N THR A 92 7.34 2.73 7.43
CA THR A 92 6.70 3.13 6.18
C THR A 92 6.40 1.92 5.30
N PHE A 93 5.16 1.83 4.81
CA PHE A 93 4.73 0.91 3.79
C PHE A 93 4.42 1.69 2.51
N GLU A 94 5.10 1.36 1.42
CA GLU A 94 4.84 1.97 0.12
C GLU A 94 3.57 1.38 -0.50
N ILE A 95 2.70 2.23 -1.02
CA ILE A 95 1.51 1.87 -1.78
C ILE A 95 1.53 2.56 -3.15
N SER A 96 0.65 2.15 -4.06
CA SER A 96 0.62 2.77 -5.39
C SER A 96 0.29 4.27 -5.30
N ASN A 97 1.07 5.10 -6.00
CA ASN A 97 0.79 6.53 -6.19
C ASN A 97 -0.52 6.80 -6.98
N THR A 98 -1.10 5.76 -7.58
CA THR A 98 -2.39 5.83 -8.28
C THR A 98 -3.58 5.83 -7.31
N ILE A 99 -3.36 5.49 -6.04
CA ILE A 99 -4.41 5.51 -5.01
C ILE A 99 -4.56 6.92 -4.46
N THR A 100 -5.77 7.45 -4.58
CA THR A 100 -6.17 8.73 -3.98
C THR A 100 -6.79 8.48 -2.60
N ILE A 101 -6.47 9.38 -1.66
CA ILE A 101 -6.85 9.28 -0.25
C ILE A 101 -7.84 10.39 0.07
N SER A 102 -8.94 10.05 0.74
CA SER A 102 -9.91 11.02 1.27
C SER A 102 -10.51 10.55 2.59
N GLY A 103 -11.23 11.44 3.28
CA GLY A 103 -11.77 11.16 4.61
C GLY A 103 -10.70 11.30 5.71
N THR A 104 -10.79 10.47 6.75
CA THR A 104 -9.87 10.47 7.88
C THR A 104 -8.56 9.77 7.50
N SER A 105 -7.46 10.53 7.39
CA SER A 105 -6.14 10.00 7.02
C SER A 105 -5.22 9.70 8.19
N GLU A 106 -5.58 10.10 9.41
CA GLU A 106 -4.80 9.86 10.62
C GLU A 106 -5.63 9.12 11.68
N PHE A 107 -5.10 8.04 12.21
CA PHE A 107 -5.68 7.30 13.33
C PHE A 107 -4.64 7.15 14.44
N VAL A 108 -4.95 7.61 15.65
CA VAL A 108 -4.04 7.54 16.81
C VAL A 108 -4.71 6.73 17.92
N PHE A 109 -3.89 5.99 18.67
CA PHE A 109 -4.31 5.11 19.74
C PHE A 109 -3.70 5.54 21.08
N GLU A 110 -4.53 5.55 22.12
CA GLU A 110 -4.09 5.78 23.50
C GLU A 110 -3.13 4.69 23.97
N LYS A 111 -2.08 5.08 24.70
CA LYS A 111 -1.16 4.10 25.30
C LYS A 111 -1.90 3.20 26.29
N LEU A 112 -1.42 1.97 26.46
CA LEU A 112 -1.95 0.91 27.33
C LEU A 112 -3.34 0.38 26.92
N THR A 113 -4.33 1.25 26.75
CA THR A 113 -5.70 0.85 26.38
C THR A 113 -5.84 0.52 24.90
N ALA A 114 -5.01 1.15 24.05
CA ALA A 114 -5.13 1.13 22.59
C ALA A 114 -6.54 1.49 22.10
N LEU A 115 -7.24 2.36 22.85
CA LEU A 115 -8.48 2.95 22.39
C LEU A 115 -8.17 4.06 21.37
N PRO A 116 -8.88 4.12 20.24
CA PRO A 116 -8.67 5.18 19.27
C PRO A 116 -9.02 6.55 19.86
N THR A 117 -8.12 7.52 19.72
CA THR A 117 -8.40 8.93 19.98
C THR A 117 -9.07 9.60 18.77
N THR A 118 -8.76 9.09 17.57
CA THR A 118 -9.36 9.50 16.31
C THR A 118 -10.16 8.34 15.72
N THR A 119 -11.38 8.63 15.27
CA THR A 119 -12.27 7.67 14.60
C THR A 119 -12.73 8.24 13.28
N GLY A 120 -13.24 7.39 12.39
CA GLY A 120 -13.77 7.83 11.11
C GLY A 120 -13.59 6.80 10.02
N THR A 121 -13.78 7.27 8.78
CA THR A 121 -13.67 6.46 7.57
C THR A 121 -12.58 7.03 6.69
N LEU A 122 -11.60 6.18 6.37
CA LEU A 122 -10.61 6.41 5.34
C LEU A 122 -11.12 5.83 4.03
N THR A 123 -11.09 6.63 2.97
CA THR A 123 -11.56 6.22 1.65
C THR A 123 -10.37 6.18 0.69
N LEU A 124 -10.07 4.98 0.19
CA LEU A 124 -9.07 4.72 -0.84
C LEU A 124 -9.77 4.60 -2.19
N THR A 125 -9.31 5.35 -3.19
CA THR A 125 -9.90 5.29 -4.55
C THR A 125 -8.81 5.09 -5.60
N ASP A 126 -8.97 4.07 -6.44
CA ASP A 126 -8.06 3.77 -7.55
C ASP A 126 -8.41 4.59 -8.81
N VAL A 127 -7.53 4.59 -9.81
CA VAL A 127 -7.67 5.31 -11.08
C VAL A 127 -8.91 4.91 -11.89
N ASP A 128 -9.39 3.68 -11.69
CA ASP A 128 -10.62 3.17 -12.32
C ASP A 128 -11.90 3.61 -11.56
N GLY A 129 -11.77 4.42 -10.50
CA GLY A 129 -12.88 4.87 -9.66
C GLY A 129 -13.40 3.82 -8.67
N LYS A 130 -12.70 2.69 -8.52
CA LYS A 130 -13.00 1.70 -7.48
C LYS A 130 -12.66 2.26 -6.12
N VAL A 131 -13.55 2.03 -5.15
CA VAL A 131 -13.43 2.58 -3.79
C VAL A 131 -13.32 1.44 -2.79
N ALA A 132 -12.48 1.61 -1.77
CA ALA A 132 -12.46 0.81 -0.55
C ALA A 132 -12.57 1.75 0.66
N ASN A 133 -13.53 1.48 1.54
CA ASN A 133 -13.75 2.29 2.75
C ASN A 133 -13.28 1.51 3.98
N ILE A 134 -12.35 2.09 4.72
CA ILE A 134 -11.80 1.52 5.96
C ILE A 134 -12.32 2.35 7.11
N GLN A 135 -13.14 1.75 7.96
CA GLN A 135 -13.73 2.41 9.11
C GLN A 135 -13.07 1.96 10.41
N LEU A 136 -12.68 2.93 11.25
CA LEU A 136 -12.27 2.71 12.62
C LEU A 136 -13.32 3.24 13.59
N SER A 137 -13.89 2.33 14.39
CA SER A 137 -14.88 2.67 15.42
C SER A 137 -14.21 3.08 16.74
N SER A 138 -14.96 3.75 17.62
CA SER A 138 -14.49 4.15 18.97
C SER A 138 -14.12 2.98 19.89
N ARG A 139 -14.47 1.75 19.50
CA ARG A 139 -14.11 0.52 20.23
C ARG A 139 -12.86 -0.17 19.66
N GLY A 140 -12.16 0.45 18.72
CA GLY A 140 -10.98 -0.14 18.08
C GLY A 140 -11.28 -1.17 16.99
N MET A 141 -12.56 -1.40 16.65
CA MET A 141 -12.91 -2.31 15.56
C MET A 141 -12.62 -1.65 14.21
N VAL A 142 -11.86 -2.35 13.36
CA VAL A 142 -11.55 -2.00 11.97
C VAL A 142 -12.43 -2.83 11.03
N SER A 143 -13.18 -2.19 10.14
CA SER A 143 -14.00 -2.86 9.11
C SER A 143 -13.79 -2.27 7.74
N ILE A 144 -13.83 -3.13 6.71
CA ILE A 144 -13.81 -2.73 5.30
C ILE A 144 -15.27 -2.73 4.79
N GLN A 145 -15.69 -1.66 4.13
CA GLN A 145 -17.00 -1.49 3.50
C GLN A 145 -16.89 -1.36 1.99
#